data_AF-A0A7W4FD11-F1
#
_entry.id   AF-A0A7W4FD11-F1
#
_cell.length_a   1.000
_cell.length_b   1.000
_cell.length_c   1.000
_cell.angle_alpha   90.00
_cell.angle_beta   90.00
_cell.angle_gamma   90.00
#
_symmetry.space_group_name_H-M   'P 1'
#
loop_
_entity.id
_entity.type
_entity.pdbx_description
1 polymer ?
#
loop_
_entity_poly.entity_id
_entity_poly.type
_entity_poly.pdbx_seq_one_letter_code
_entity_poly.pdbx_strand_id
1 'polypeptide(L)'
;MRAPVSGLFLACAVSLCVMTSLGMTSVGMVAAARAADAPWSAPAACGQEPRPPVVDYTTAAHYNASVDAVTAYEKAARLYNGCVASAAGREEGAISAEARARMDRVHQGSLVVQQRIAGNFTRLSTELRDGAAHFAHKH
;
A
#
# COMPACT_ATOMS: atom_id res chain seq x y z
N MET A 1 -17.40 -31.90 -2.57
CA MET A 1 -18.44 -31.66 -1.55
C MET A 1 -17.74 -31.25 -0.24
N ARG A 2 -18.16 -30.11 0.34
CA ARG A 2 -18.04 -29.61 1.75
C ARG A 2 -16.80 -29.92 2.63
N ALA A 3 -16.20 -28.85 3.17
CA ALA A 3 -15.45 -28.81 4.43
C ALA A 3 -16.39 -28.83 5.68
N PRO A 4 -15.89 -29.02 6.92
CA PRO A 4 -15.45 -27.90 7.79
C PRO A 4 -14.23 -28.19 8.73
N VAL A 5 -13.30 -27.27 9.00
CA VAL A 5 -13.14 -26.23 10.09
C VAL A 5 -13.16 -26.69 11.56
N SER A 6 -12.10 -26.34 12.31
CA SER A 6 -12.09 -25.71 13.67
C SER A 6 -11.28 -26.40 14.77
N GLY A 7 -10.37 -25.62 15.39
CA GLY A 7 -10.12 -25.69 16.83
C GLY A 7 -8.67 -25.92 17.27
N LEU A 8 -7.78 -24.92 17.17
CA LEU A 8 -6.60 -24.86 18.06
C LEU A 8 -6.20 -23.40 18.31
N PHE A 9 -7.10 -22.65 18.93
CA PHE A 9 -6.78 -21.42 19.66
C PHE A 9 -6.83 -21.74 21.16
N LEU A 10 -6.01 -21.01 21.92
CA LEU A 10 -6.03 -20.80 23.37
C LEU A 10 -5.09 -21.62 24.29
N ALA A 11 -3.92 -21.01 24.51
CA ALA A 11 -3.39 -20.58 25.82
C ALA A 11 -2.65 -21.57 26.75
N CYS A 12 -1.34 -21.32 26.88
CA CYS A 12 -0.66 -21.04 28.16
C CYS A 12 0.69 -20.39 27.80
N ALA A 13 0.86 -19.07 27.85
CA ALA A 13 1.06 -18.26 29.06
C ALA A 13 2.19 -18.80 29.95
N VAL A 14 3.09 -17.90 30.34
CA VAL A 14 4.24 -18.09 31.25
C VAL A 14 5.54 -18.56 30.58
N SER A 15 6.18 -17.65 29.84
CA SER A 15 7.63 -17.49 29.97
C SER A 15 8.00 -16.03 29.70
N LEU A 16 7.70 -15.19 30.69
CA LEU A 16 8.13 -13.80 30.78
C LEU A 16 9.04 -13.70 32.00
N CYS A 17 10.36 -13.77 31.78
CA CYS A 17 11.35 -13.33 32.77
C CYS A 17 12.35 -12.40 32.08
N VAL A 18 12.06 -11.10 32.20
CA VAL A 18 13.01 -10.05 32.58
C VAL A 18 14.37 -10.05 31.86
N MET A 19 14.48 -9.22 30.81
CA MET A 19 15.67 -8.39 30.62
C MET A 19 15.24 -6.96 30.27
N THR A 20 14.98 -6.19 31.32
CA THR A 20 14.99 -4.73 31.30
C THR A 20 16.44 -4.25 31.34
N SER A 21 16.95 -3.73 30.21
CA SER A 21 18.05 -2.78 30.21
C SER A 21 17.80 -1.70 29.17
N LEU A 22 17.41 -0.53 29.70
CA LEU A 22 17.62 0.83 29.21
C LEU A 22 18.42 0.95 27.89
N GLY A 23 17.75 1.39 26.82
CA GLY A 23 18.40 1.68 25.55
C GLY A 23 17.46 2.38 24.58
N MET A 24 17.42 3.72 24.68
CA MET A 24 16.93 4.65 23.66
C MET A 24 15.55 4.35 23.05
N THR A 25 14.53 5.00 23.61
CA THR A 25 13.32 5.38 22.89
C THR A 25 13.68 6.25 21.68
N SER A 26 14.02 5.62 20.55
CA SER A 26 13.85 6.27 19.26
C SER A 26 12.34 6.36 19.01
N VAL A 27 11.74 7.46 19.48
CA VAL A 27 10.47 7.93 18.92
C VAL A 27 10.80 8.39 17.50
N GLY A 28 11.05 7.43 16.61
CA GLY A 28 10.97 7.68 15.19
C GLY A 28 9.53 8.08 14.97
N MET A 29 9.31 9.37 14.68
CA MET A 29 8.02 9.86 14.23
C MET A 29 7.61 8.95 13.07
N VAL A 30 6.70 8.02 13.35
CA VAL A 30 5.97 7.33 12.32
C VAL A 30 5.18 8.46 11.67
N ALA A 31 5.69 8.99 10.56
CA ALA A 31 4.90 9.83 9.69
C ALA A 31 3.68 8.97 9.38
N ALA A 32 2.56 9.27 10.03
CA ALA A 32 1.33 8.54 9.86
C ALA A 32 1.10 8.47 8.36
N ALA A 33 1.11 7.26 7.82
CA ALA A 33 0.67 7.06 6.46
C ALA A 33 -0.76 7.58 6.43
N ARG A 34 -0.95 8.79 5.89
CA ARG A 34 -2.28 9.31 5.57
C ARG A 34 -2.76 8.52 4.37
N ALA A 35 -3.15 7.29 4.63
CA ALA A 35 -3.78 6.42 3.66
C ALA A 35 -5.19 6.96 3.48
N ALA A 36 -5.38 7.76 2.43
CA ALA A 36 -6.66 8.13 1.83
C ALA A 36 -7.82 8.33 2.82
N ASP A 37 -7.74 9.36 3.67
CA ASP A 37 -8.88 9.73 4.54
C ASP A 37 -10.09 10.23 3.71
N ALA A 38 -9.88 10.57 2.44
CA ALA A 38 -10.94 10.93 1.50
C ALA A 38 -11.39 9.70 0.68
N PRO A 39 -12.69 9.40 0.62
CA PRO A 39 -13.21 8.37 -0.27
C PRO A 39 -12.91 8.74 -1.72
N TRP A 40 -12.52 7.74 -2.52
CA TRP A 40 -12.30 7.95 -3.95
C TRP A 40 -13.64 8.28 -4.63
N SER A 41 -13.63 9.32 -5.46
CA SER A 41 -14.76 9.72 -6.29
C SER A 41 -14.38 9.59 -7.76
N ALA A 42 -15.34 9.17 -8.58
CA ALA A 42 -15.17 9.18 -10.03
C ALA A 42 -14.74 10.58 -10.51
N PRO A 43 -13.81 10.68 -11.47
CA PRO A 43 -13.42 11.98 -12.02
C PRO A 43 -14.62 12.69 -12.64
N ALA A 44 -14.65 14.02 -12.52
CA ALA A 44 -15.70 14.84 -13.14
C ALA A 44 -15.83 14.62 -14.66
N ALA A 45 -14.76 14.20 -15.33
CA ALA A 45 -14.74 13.85 -16.75
C ALA A 45 -15.63 12.64 -17.11
N CYS A 46 -15.97 11.76 -16.17
CA CYS A 46 -16.92 10.67 -16.39
C CYS A 46 -18.38 11.15 -16.41
N GLY A 47 -18.64 12.42 -16.09
CA GLY A 47 -19.97 12.98 -16.00
C GLY A 47 -20.70 12.54 -14.72
N GLN A 48 -22.01 12.69 -14.74
CA GLN A 48 -22.87 12.31 -13.61
C GLN A 48 -23.27 10.85 -13.70
N GLU A 49 -23.32 10.18 -12.55
CA GLU A 49 -23.87 8.84 -12.47
C GLU A 49 -25.36 8.89 -12.88
N PRO A 50 -25.79 8.10 -13.88
CA PRO A 50 -27.19 8.09 -14.29
C PRO A 50 -28.06 7.55 -13.16
N ARG A 51 -29.21 8.18 -12.95
CA ARG A 51 -30.17 7.74 -11.93
C ARG A 51 -31.05 6.61 -12.47
N PRO A 52 -31.22 5.50 -11.74
CA PRO A 52 -32.11 4.42 -12.16
C PRO A 52 -33.57 4.91 -12.23
N PRO A 53 -34.32 4.57 -13.30
CA PRO A 53 -35.72 4.92 -13.42
C PRO A 53 -36.60 4.05 -12.51
N VAL A 54 -37.81 4.54 -12.22
CA VAL A 54 -38.85 3.72 -11.55
C VAL A 54 -39.64 2.99 -12.64
N VAL A 55 -39.89 1.70 -12.45
CA VAL A 55 -40.70 0.90 -13.37
C VAL A 55 -42.16 0.99 -12.94
N ASP A 56 -43.00 1.50 -13.83
CA ASP A 56 -44.45 1.61 -13.66
C ASP A 56 -45.16 0.53 -14.49
N TYR A 57 -45.87 -0.37 -13.82
CA TYR A 57 -46.61 -1.47 -14.44
C TYR A 57 -48.14 -1.33 -14.30
N THR A 58 -48.63 -0.13 -13.98
CA THR A 58 -50.06 0.14 -13.76
C THR A 58 -50.90 -0.02 -15.03
N THR A 59 -50.35 0.32 -16.18
CA THR A 59 -50.96 0.09 -17.49
C THR A 59 -49.92 -0.34 -18.51
N ALA A 60 -50.36 -0.95 -19.61
CA ALA A 60 -49.46 -1.32 -20.71
C ALA A 60 -48.69 -0.12 -21.28
N ALA A 61 -49.30 1.07 -21.31
CA ALA A 61 -48.64 2.29 -21.78
C ALA A 61 -47.52 2.73 -20.82
N HIS A 62 -47.79 2.74 -19.51
CA HIS A 62 -46.79 3.09 -18.50
C HIS A 62 -45.63 2.07 -18.45
N TYR A 63 -45.95 0.78 -18.63
CA TYR A 63 -44.95 -0.27 -18.69
C TYR A 63 -44.03 -0.11 -19.90
N ASN A 64 -44.58 0.11 -21.09
CA ASN A 64 -43.77 0.31 -22.30
C ASN A 64 -42.87 1.55 -22.18
N ALA A 65 -43.37 2.65 -21.62
CA ALA A 65 -42.54 3.82 -21.32
C ALA A 65 -41.41 3.51 -20.31
N SER A 66 -41.67 2.63 -19.34
CA SER A 66 -40.66 2.16 -18.39
C SER A 66 -39.59 1.31 -19.05
N VAL A 67 -39.94 0.48 -20.04
CA VAL A 67 -38.99 -0.32 -20.83
C VAL A 67 -38.02 0.60 -21.58
N ASP A 68 -38.52 1.67 -22.20
CA ASP A 68 -37.67 2.65 -22.88
C ASP A 68 -36.74 3.38 -21.90
N ALA A 69 -37.27 3.79 -20.72
CA ALA A 69 -36.48 4.44 -19.68
C ALA A 69 -35.36 3.53 -19.13
N VAL A 70 -35.66 2.25 -18.89
CA VAL A 70 -34.66 1.26 -18.44
C VAL A 70 -33.59 1.06 -19.52
N THR A 71 -34.00 0.92 -20.79
CA THR A 71 -33.04 0.75 -21.90
C THR A 71 -32.10 1.95 -22.03
N ALA A 72 -32.62 3.17 -21.87
CA ALA A 72 -31.82 4.39 -21.86
C ALA A 72 -30.85 4.43 -20.67
N TYR A 73 -31.31 4.06 -19.48
CA TYR A 73 -30.50 3.96 -18.27
C TYR A 73 -29.36 2.94 -18.43
N GLU A 74 -29.65 1.73 -18.90
CA GLU A 74 -28.63 0.69 -19.08
C GLU A 74 -27.51 1.14 -20.01
N LYS A 75 -27.86 1.80 -21.11
CA LYS A 75 -26.88 2.36 -22.04
C LYS A 75 -26.01 3.41 -21.36
N ALA A 76 -26.62 4.35 -20.63
CA ALA A 76 -25.89 5.40 -19.92
C ALA A 76 -25.00 4.82 -18.80
N ALA A 77 -25.51 3.87 -18.02
CA ALA A 77 -24.82 3.23 -16.92
C ALA A 77 -23.60 2.43 -17.39
N ARG A 78 -23.71 1.71 -18.51
CA ARG A 78 -22.55 0.99 -19.11
C ARG A 78 -21.45 1.94 -19.54
N LEU A 79 -21.79 3.08 -20.15
CA LEU A 79 -20.82 4.10 -20.55
C LEU A 79 -20.14 4.73 -19.32
N TYR A 80 -20.94 5.12 -18.32
CA TYR A 80 -20.44 5.67 -17.07
C TYR A 80 -19.49 4.70 -16.36
N ASN A 81 -19.91 3.44 -16.14
CA ASN A 81 -19.10 2.42 -15.51
C ASN A 81 -17.81 2.12 -16.26
N GLY A 82 -17.84 2.12 -17.60
CA GLY A 82 -16.64 1.98 -18.42
C GLY A 82 -15.64 3.11 -18.18
N CYS A 83 -16.10 4.36 -18.08
CA CYS A 83 -15.26 5.50 -17.74
C CYS A 83 -14.66 5.37 -16.33
N VAL A 84 -15.51 5.07 -15.34
CA VAL A 84 -15.12 4.92 -13.93
C VAL A 84 -14.07 3.84 -13.77
N ALA A 85 -14.27 2.66 -14.35
CA ALA A 85 -13.32 1.55 -14.28
C ALA A 85 -11.98 1.90 -14.94
N SER A 86 -12.02 2.56 -16.10
CA SER A 86 -10.81 3.02 -16.78
C SER A 86 -10.04 4.06 -15.96
N ALA A 87 -10.75 4.99 -15.32
CA ALA A 87 -10.16 6.00 -14.44
C ALA A 87 -9.53 5.38 -13.19
N ALA A 88 -10.24 4.47 -12.52
CA ALA A 88 -9.74 3.75 -11.36
C ALA A 88 -8.45 2.98 -11.71
N GLY A 89 -8.46 2.22 -12.82
CA GLY A 89 -7.27 1.46 -13.24
C GLY A 89 -6.05 2.35 -13.55
N ARG A 90 -6.26 3.57 -14.08
CA ARG A 90 -5.16 4.53 -14.27
C ARG A 90 -4.60 5.03 -12.94
N GLU A 91 -5.48 5.39 -12.00
CA GLU A 91 -5.08 5.87 -10.68
C GLU A 91 -4.34 4.78 -9.89
N GLU A 92 -4.89 3.56 -9.84
CA GLU A 92 -4.24 2.40 -9.22
C GLU A 92 -2.86 2.11 -9.83
N GLY A 93 -2.74 2.23 -11.16
CA GLY A 93 -1.47 2.11 -11.87
C GLY A 93 -0.46 3.18 -11.48
N ALA A 94 -0.89 4.44 -11.41
CA ALA A 94 -0.05 5.56 -10.98
C ALA A 94 0.43 5.41 -9.54
N ILE A 95 -0.48 5.09 -8.60
CA ILE A 95 -0.16 4.80 -7.20
C ILE A 95 0.86 3.68 -7.10
N SER A 96 0.65 2.59 -7.84
CA SER A 96 1.56 1.44 -7.81
C SER A 96 2.94 1.77 -8.37
N ALA A 97 3.02 2.60 -9.41
CA ALA A 97 4.28 3.05 -9.98
C ALA A 97 5.05 3.96 -9.01
N GLU A 98 4.36 4.92 -8.39
CA GLU A 98 4.93 5.79 -7.36
C GLU A 98 5.45 4.99 -6.17
N ALA A 99 4.64 4.04 -5.68
CA ALA A 99 5.01 3.17 -4.56
C ALA A 99 6.29 2.38 -4.86
N ARG A 100 6.40 1.78 -6.05
CA ARG A 100 7.62 1.07 -6.48
C ARG A 100 8.82 2.00 -6.52
N ALA A 101 8.71 3.17 -7.15
CA ALA A 101 9.79 4.15 -7.21
C ALA A 101 10.27 4.59 -5.82
N ARG A 102 9.34 4.72 -4.87
CA ARG A 102 9.67 5.03 -3.47
C ARG A 102 10.40 3.88 -2.79
N MET A 103 9.95 2.64 -2.98
CA MET A 103 10.62 1.46 -2.44
C MET A 103 12.04 1.32 -3.01
N ASP A 104 12.21 1.49 -4.32
CA ASP A 104 13.51 1.41 -4.98
C ASP A 104 14.48 2.44 -4.42
N ARG A 105 14.02 3.68 -4.20
CA ARG A 105 14.84 4.74 -3.59
C ARG A 105 15.33 4.33 -2.18
N VAL A 106 14.45 3.78 -1.36
CA VAL A 106 14.81 3.31 -0.01
C VAL A 106 15.78 2.14 -0.07
N HIS A 107 15.57 1.20 -0.99
CA HIS A 107 16.44 0.06 -1.19
C HIS A 107 17.85 0.49 -1.61
N GLN A 108 17.96 1.32 -2.65
CA GLN A 108 19.25 1.85 -3.12
C GLN A 108 19.97 2.66 -2.03
N GLY A 109 19.24 3.52 -1.31
CA GLY A 109 19.80 4.26 -0.18
C GLY A 109 20.37 3.33 0.90
N SER A 110 19.68 2.23 1.21
CA SER A 110 20.15 1.24 2.19
C SER A 110 21.41 0.52 1.73
N LEU A 111 21.48 0.13 0.45
CA LEU A 111 22.68 -0.50 -0.12
C LEU A 111 23.90 0.43 -0.05
N VAL A 112 23.72 1.71 -0.38
CA VAL A 112 24.80 2.71 -0.29
C VAL A 112 25.32 2.83 1.14
N VAL A 113 24.43 2.84 2.14
CA VAL A 113 24.83 2.87 3.56
C VAL A 113 25.63 1.62 3.92
N GLN A 114 25.14 0.44 3.55
CA GLN A 114 25.82 -0.83 3.84
C GLN A 114 27.21 -0.88 3.20
N GLN A 115 27.34 -0.49 1.93
CA GLN A 115 28.62 -0.42 1.22
C GLN A 115 29.59 0.55 1.88
N ARG A 116 29.12 1.74 2.27
CA ARG A 116 29.94 2.73 2.97
C ARG A 116 30.44 2.18 4.31
N ILE A 117 29.58 1.52 5.08
CA ILE A 117 29.95 0.91 6.36
C ILE A 117 31.00 -0.19 6.15
N ALA A 118 30.79 -1.09 5.18
CA ALA A 118 31.76 -2.13 4.85
C ALA A 118 33.12 -1.54 4.44
N GLY A 119 33.12 -0.50 3.59
CA GLY A 119 34.34 0.21 3.20
C GLY A 119 35.07 0.84 4.39
N ASN A 120 34.33 1.45 5.32
CA ASN A 120 34.90 2.00 6.54
C ASN A 120 35.54 0.92 7.43
N PHE A 121 34.89 -0.24 7.60
CA PHE A 121 35.48 -1.34 8.36
C PHE A 121 36.78 -1.85 7.74
N THR A 122 36.84 -1.97 6.42
CA THR A 122 38.07 -2.33 5.72
C THR A 122 39.18 -1.32 5.96
N ARG A 123 38.89 -0.02 5.82
CA ARG A 123 39.86 1.07 6.06
C ARG A 123 40.39 1.03 7.49
N LEU A 124 39.50 1.01 8.48
CA LEU A 124 39.86 0.99 9.90
C LEU A 124 40.70 -0.26 10.24
N SER A 125 40.38 -1.41 9.65
CA SER A 125 41.14 -2.65 9.86
C SER A 125 42.56 -2.57 9.29
N THR A 126 42.79 -1.78 8.25
CA THR A 126 44.13 -1.51 7.70
C THR A 126 44.88 -0.53 8.60
N GLU A 127 44.25 0.58 8.99
CA GLU A 127 44.86 1.59 9.87
C GLU A 127 45.32 0.99 11.21
N LEU A 128 44.53 0.09 11.79
CA LEU A 128 44.90 -0.63 13.02
C LEU A 128 46.11 -1.56 12.81
N ARG A 129 46.20 -2.24 11.65
CA ARG A 129 47.34 -3.11 11.32
C ARG A 129 48.63 -2.30 11.12
N ASP A 130 48.54 -1.20 10.39
CA ASP A 130 49.68 -0.31 10.14
C ASP A 130 50.16 0.33 11.45
N GLY A 131 49.23 0.76 12.30
CA GLY A 131 49.53 1.25 13.64
C GLY A 131 50.25 0.20 14.50
N ALA A 132 49.76 -1.05 14.50
CA ALA A 132 50.41 -2.14 15.22
C ALA A 132 51.84 -2.41 14.71
N ALA A 133 52.04 -2.42 13.38
CA ALA A 133 53.36 -2.59 12.78
C ALA A 133 54.32 -1.45 13.16
N HIS A 134 53.84 -0.20 13.16
CA HIS A 134 54.65 0.96 13.56
C HIS A 134 55.21 0.83 14.98
N PHE A 135 54.39 0.38 15.94
CA PHE A 135 54.84 0.19 17.31
C PHE A 135 55.78 -1.01 17.48
N ALA A 136 55.61 -2.07 16.69
CA ALA A 136 56.49 -3.24 16.72
C ALA A 136 57.94 -2.92 16.28
N HIS A 137 58.15 -1.92 15.42
CA HIS A 137 59.48 -1.51 14.95
C HIS A 137 60.21 -0.50 15.86
N LYS A 138 59.57 -0.01 16.94
CA LYS A 138 60.18 0.93 17.90
C LYS A 138 60.73 0.26 19.17
N HIS A 139 60.70 -1.06 19.22
CA HIS A 139 61.31 -1.90 20.26
C HIS A 139 62.39 -2.79 19.62
#